data_AF-A0A8T3RAY1-F1
#
_entry.id   AF-A0A8T3RAY1-F1
#
_cell.length_a   1.000
_cell.length_b   1.000
_cell.length_c   1.000
_cell.angle_alpha   90.00
_cell.angle_beta   90.00
_cell.angle_gamma   90.00
#
_symmetry.space_group_name_H-M   'P 1'
#
loop_
_entity.id
_entity.type
_entity.pdbx_description
1 polymer ?
#
loop_
_entity_poly.entity_id
_entity_poly.type
_entity_poly.pdbx_seq_one_letter_code
_entity_poly.pdbx_strand_id
1 'polypeptide(L)'
;MSTEVPAAREAVAVPVVEGPPASPEALEFVRFCYRRSGVSWPELYDEMCATAARGSYRGLDYESLATFGISFALTEMPRLAAMTQRIVDEERGARGPVIRVALAG
;
A
#
# COMPACT_ATOMS: atom_id res chain seq x y z
N MET A 1 -34.11 5.76 -23.09
CA MET A 1 -33.77 7.01 -22.37
C MET A 1 -32.50 6.76 -21.60
N SER A 2 -31.41 7.38 -22.07
CA SER A 2 -30.07 7.34 -21.49
C SER A 2 -30.04 8.01 -20.13
N THR A 3 -29.23 7.48 -19.22
CA THR A 3 -28.45 8.31 -18.32
C THR A 3 -27.11 7.63 -18.15
N GLU A 4 -26.14 8.05 -18.98
CA GLU A 4 -24.74 7.72 -18.79
C GLU A 4 -24.28 8.27 -17.45
N VAL A 5 -23.61 7.42 -16.68
CA VAL A 5 -22.91 7.79 -15.45
C VAL A 5 -21.60 8.47 -15.89
N PRO A 6 -21.36 9.76 -15.63
CA PRO A 6 -20.18 10.40 -16.14
C PRO A 6 -18.94 9.96 -15.35
N ALA A 7 -17.91 9.63 -16.14
CA ALA A 7 -16.48 9.81 -15.95
C ALA A 7 -15.92 9.83 -14.52
N ALA A 8 -15.07 8.82 -14.28
CA ALA A 8 -13.90 8.80 -13.41
C ALA A 8 -13.68 10.06 -12.57
N ARG A 9 -13.79 9.92 -11.25
CA ARG A 9 -13.34 10.93 -10.28
C ARG A 9 -11.91 11.30 -10.61
N GLU A 10 -11.72 12.51 -11.12
CA GLU A 10 -10.43 13.09 -11.44
C GLU A 10 -9.55 13.04 -10.18
N ALA A 11 -8.50 12.23 -10.24
CA ALA A 11 -7.52 12.14 -9.18
C ALA A 11 -6.78 13.48 -9.16
N VAL A 12 -7.16 14.37 -8.24
CA VAL A 12 -6.37 15.55 -7.93
C VAL A 12 -5.01 15.04 -7.45
N ALA A 13 -3.97 15.26 -8.26
CA ALA A 13 -2.59 15.00 -7.89
C ALA A 13 -2.22 15.97 -6.77
N VAL A 14 -2.38 15.51 -5.53
CA VAL A 14 -1.89 16.22 -4.35
C VAL A 14 -0.37 16.23 -4.47
N PRO A 15 0.31 17.38 -4.41
CA PRO A 15 1.76 17.42 -4.46
C PRO A 15 2.29 16.59 -3.27
N VAL A 16 2.95 15.48 -3.59
CA VAL A 16 3.54 14.59 -2.58
C VAL A 16 4.69 15.35 -1.94
N VAL A 17 4.51 15.75 -0.68
CA VAL A 17 5.61 16.32 0.11
C VAL A 17 6.61 15.19 0.34
N GLU A 18 7.78 15.27 -0.30
CA GLU A 18 8.81 14.24 -0.17
C GLU A 18 9.49 14.33 1.20
N GLY A 19 8.98 13.60 2.19
CA GLY A 19 9.77 13.27 3.37
C GLY A 19 10.87 12.24 3.06
N PRO A 20 11.72 11.88 4.04
CA PRO A 20 12.83 10.95 3.83
C PRO A 20 12.33 9.60 3.28
N PRO A 21 12.99 9.00 2.28
CA PRO A 21 12.51 7.79 1.62
C PRO A 21 12.24 6.68 2.64
N ALA A 22 11.10 6.01 2.49
CA ALA A 22 10.75 4.90 3.37
C ALA A 22 11.82 3.81 3.29
N SER A 23 12.19 3.28 4.46
CA SER A 23 13.18 2.22 4.53
C SER A 23 12.65 0.93 3.88
N PRO A 24 13.52 -0.02 3.50
CA PRO A 24 13.09 -1.32 3.03
C PRO A 24 12.15 -2.06 4.00
N GLU A 25 12.35 -1.88 5.31
CA GLU A 25 11.50 -2.44 6.37
C GLU A 25 10.09 -1.85 6.33
N ALA A 26 9.96 -0.54 6.11
CA ALA A 26 8.68 0.11 5.93
C ALA A 26 7.96 -0.44 4.68
N LEU A 27 8.65 -0.55 3.55
CA LEU A 27 8.05 -1.11 2.33
C LEU A 27 7.58 -2.55 2.54
N GLU A 28 8.37 -3.36 3.25
CA GLU A 28 8.03 -4.76 3.53
C GLU A 28 6.87 -4.89 4.52
N PHE A 29 6.72 -3.97 5.47
CA PHE A 29 5.54 -3.89 6.34
C PHE A 29 4.26 -3.64 5.53
N VAL A 30 4.28 -2.69 4.58
CA VAL A 30 3.11 -2.41 3.72
C VAL A 30 2.78 -3.62 2.85
N ARG A 31 3.79 -4.25 2.25
CA ARG A 31 3.61 -5.49 1.48
C ARG A 31 3.01 -6.61 2.33
N PHE A 32 3.49 -6.78 3.57
CA PHE A 32 2.95 -7.77 4.50
C PHE A 32 1.45 -7.55 4.74
N CYS A 33 1.04 -6.31 5.03
CA CYS A 33 -0.36 -5.95 5.25
C CYS A 33 -1.21 -6.21 3.99
N TYR A 34 -0.70 -5.83 2.81
CA TYR A 34 -1.38 -6.07 1.54
C TYR A 34 -1.52 -7.56 1.22
N ARG A 35 -0.46 -8.36 1.40
CA ARG A 35 -0.50 -9.80 1.09
C ARG A 35 -1.47 -10.57 1.98
N ARG A 36 -1.68 -10.12 3.23
CA ARG A 36 -2.62 -10.73 4.18
C ARG A 36 -4.08 -10.42 3.86
N SER A 37 -4.37 -9.16 3.53
CA SER A 37 -5.74 -8.68 3.36
C SER A 37 -6.23 -8.72 1.90
N GLY A 38 -5.33 -8.52 0.94
CA GLY A 38 -5.64 -8.38 -0.48
C GLY A 38 -6.41 -7.10 -0.84
N VAL A 39 -6.63 -6.20 0.14
CA VAL A 39 -7.40 -4.97 -0.06
C VAL A 39 -6.48 -3.82 -0.48
N SER A 40 -7.03 -2.86 -1.23
CA SER A 40 -6.31 -1.64 -1.58
C SER A 40 -6.56 -0.55 -0.53
N TRP A 41 -6.02 0.63 -0.79
CA TRP A 41 -6.46 1.85 -0.12
C TRP A 41 -7.97 2.08 -0.35
N PRO A 42 -8.73 2.60 0.63
CA PRO A 42 -8.32 3.02 1.98
C PRO A 42 -8.26 1.88 3.02
N GLU A 43 -8.84 0.72 2.78
CA GLU A 43 -8.95 -0.36 3.78
C GLU A 43 -7.58 -0.88 4.23
N LEU A 44 -6.58 -0.82 3.35
CA LEU A 44 -5.19 -1.16 3.69
C LEU A 44 -4.59 -0.21 4.74
N TYR A 45 -5.05 1.04 4.83
CA TYR A 45 -4.68 1.96 5.90
C TYR A 45 -5.12 1.46 7.26
N ASP A 46 -6.37 1.03 7.38
CA ASP A 46 -6.94 0.51 8.62
C ASP A 46 -6.22 -0.78 9.04
N GLU A 47 -5.90 -1.64 8.07
CA GLU A 47 -5.15 -2.87 8.31
C GLU A 47 -3.71 -2.60 8.79
N MET A 48 -3.03 -1.58 8.24
CA MET A 48 -1.73 -1.14 8.72
C MET A 48 -1.81 -0.61 10.16
N CYS A 49 -2.82 0.22 10.47
CA CYS A 49 -3.08 0.70 11.82
C CYS A 49 -3.33 -0.47 12.80
N ALA A 50 -4.21 -1.40 12.46
CA ALA A 50 -4.51 -2.56 13.30
C ALA A 50 -3.28 -3.45 13.53
N THR A 51 -2.43 -3.60 12.50
CA THR A 51 -1.20 -4.40 12.58
C THR A 51 -0.16 -3.72 13.48
N ALA A 52 0.01 -2.41 13.37
CA ALA A 52 0.90 -1.62 14.21
C ALA A 52 0.44 -1.61 15.68
N ALA A 53 -0.86 -1.39 15.93
CA ALA A 53 -1.44 -1.42 17.27
C ALA A 53 -1.24 -2.78 17.99
N ARG A 54 -1.17 -3.87 17.22
CA ARG A 54 -0.98 -5.23 17.73
C ARG A 54 0.49 -5.68 17.72
N GLY A 55 1.42 -4.89 17.17
CA GLY A 55 2.80 -5.31 16.95
C GLY A 55 2.94 -6.57 16.10
N SER A 56 1.96 -6.88 15.25
CA SER A 56 1.86 -8.20 14.59
C SER A 56 2.89 -8.44 13.49
N TYR A 57 3.63 -7.40 13.08
CA TYR A 57 4.74 -7.49 12.16
C TYR A 57 6.05 -7.17 12.89
N ARG A 58 6.82 -8.22 13.25
CA ARG A 58 8.12 -8.11 13.92
C ARG A 58 8.13 -7.27 15.22
N GLY A 59 6.98 -7.11 15.88
CA GLY A 59 6.86 -6.23 17.05
C GLY A 59 6.86 -4.74 16.73
N LEU A 60 6.78 -4.34 15.45
CA LEU A 60 6.78 -2.93 15.07
C LEU A 60 5.44 -2.28 15.46
N ASP A 61 5.56 -1.20 16.23
CA ASP A 61 4.48 -0.31 16.62
C ASP A 61 4.53 1.00 15.83
N TYR A 62 3.65 1.94 16.16
CA TYR A 62 3.56 3.24 15.49
C TYR A 62 4.86 4.05 15.54
N GLU A 63 5.56 4.04 16.67
CA GLU A 63 6.80 4.81 16.86
C GLU A 63 7.96 4.18 16.06
N SER A 64 8.05 2.85 16.09
CA SER A 64 9.03 2.11 15.29
C SER A 64 8.82 2.35 13.80
N LEU A 65 7.56 2.27 13.33
CA LEU A 65 7.21 2.52 11.93
C LEU A 65 7.51 3.96 11.50
N ALA A 66 7.29 4.94 12.37
CA ALA A 66 7.65 6.34 12.10
C ALA A 66 9.16 6.50 11.86
N THR A 67 9.99 5.80 12.64
CA THR A 67 11.44 5.77 12.46
C THR A 67 11.85 5.17 11.10
N PHE A 68 11.07 4.21 10.57
CA PHE A 68 11.28 3.63 9.24
C PHE A 68 10.66 4.45 8.10
N GLY A 69 10.00 5.57 8.40
CA GLY A 69 9.42 6.48 7.42
C GLY A 69 7.94 6.25 7.12
N ILE A 70 7.23 5.48 7.95
CA ILE A 70 5.76 5.35 7.90
C ILE A 70 5.15 6.15 9.03
N SER A 71 4.48 7.25 8.67
CA SER A 71 3.68 8.03 9.60
C SER A 71 2.20 7.90 9.28
N PHE A 72 1.40 7.66 10.30
CA PHE A 72 -0.07 7.61 10.21
C PHE A 72 -0.72 8.98 10.48
N ALA A 73 0.08 10.04 10.64
CA ALA A 73 -0.43 11.39 10.78
C ALA A 73 -1.23 11.82 9.54
N LEU A 74 -2.31 12.57 9.75
CA LEU A 74 -3.18 13.05 8.66
C LEU A 74 -2.41 13.84 7.59
N THR A 75 -1.37 14.58 8.00
CA THR A 75 -0.49 15.34 7.10
C THR A 75 0.35 14.45 6.18
N GLU A 76 0.68 13.23 6.62
CA GLU A 76 1.47 12.26 5.86
C GLU A 76 0.59 11.27 5.08
N MET A 77 -0.74 11.27 5.28
CA MET A 77 -1.66 10.36 4.59
C MET A 77 -1.57 10.39 3.07
N PRO A 78 -1.46 11.55 2.38
CA PRO A 78 -1.34 11.56 0.92
C PRO A 78 -0.07 10.84 0.44
N ARG A 79 1.03 11.02 1.16
CA ARG A 79 2.32 10.39 0.89
C ARG A 79 2.28 8.89 1.14
N LEU A 80 1.68 8.47 2.26
CA LEU A 80 1.46 7.06 2.59
C LEU A 80 0.55 6.38 1.57
N ALA A 81 -0.53 7.05 1.13
CA ALA A 81 -1.43 6.54 0.11
C ALA A 81 -0.70 6.31 -1.22
N ALA A 82 0.08 7.29 -1.69
CA ALA A 82 0.87 7.17 -2.92
C ALA A 82 1.89 6.03 -2.86
N MET A 83 2.62 5.90 -1.74
CA MET A 83 3.56 4.80 -1.51
C MET A 83 2.84 3.44 -1.54
N THR A 84 1.71 3.34 -0.85
CA THR A 84 0.93 2.11 -0.75
C THR A 84 0.37 1.70 -2.11
N GLN A 85 -0.15 2.64 -2.90
CA GLN A 85 -0.63 2.38 -4.26
C GLN A 85 0.48 1.80 -5.14
N ARG A 86 1.69 2.40 -5.12
CA ARG A 86 2.84 1.88 -5.87
C ARG A 86 3.17 0.44 -5.50
N ILE A 87 3.19 0.13 -4.20
CA ILE A 87 3.48 -1.21 -3.69
C ILE A 87 2.39 -2.22 -4.12
N VAL A 88 1.13 -1.81 -4.06
CA VAL A 88 0.00 -2.65 -4.49
C VAL A 88 0.11 -2.98 -5.98
N ASP A 89 0.46 -2.01 -6.82
CA ASP A 89 0.63 -2.22 -8.25
C ASP A 89 1.84 -3.14 -8.55
N GLU A 90 2.96 -2.93 -7.85
CA GLU A 90 4.13 -3.83 -7.90
C GLU A 90 3.75 -5.28 -7.54
N GLU A 91 3.02 -5.48 -6.43
CA GLU A 91 2.61 -6.80 -5.95
C GLU A 91 1.58 -7.47 -6.88
N ARG A 92 0.68 -6.70 -7.50
CA ARG A 92 -0.27 -7.22 -8.51
C ARG A 92 0.46 -7.66 -9.77
N GLY A 93 1.44 -6.88 -10.23
CA GLY A 93 2.29 -7.22 -11.37
C GLY A 93 3.13 -8.47 -11.12
N ALA A 94 3.72 -8.59 -9.92
CA ALA A 94 4.50 -9.76 -9.52
C ALA A 94 3.65 -11.05 -9.42
N ARG A 95 2.35 -10.92 -9.14
CA ARG A 95 1.38 -12.05 -9.08
C ARG A 95 0.73 -12.38 -10.43
N GLY A 96 1.19 -11.78 -11.54
CA GLY A 96 0.70 -12.10 -12.89
C GLY A 96 0.75 -13.60 -13.22
N PRO A 97 -0.06 -14.07 -14.19
CA PRO A 97 -0.20 -15.50 -14.47
C PRO A 97 1.17 -16.10 -14.81
N VAL A 98 1.67 -16.96 -13.93
CA VAL A 98 2.84 -17.80 -14.21
C VAL A 98 2.41 -18.80 -15.28
N ILE A 99 2.65 -18.47 -16.55
CA ILE A 99 2.45 -19.42 -17.65
C ILE A 99 3.49 -20.52 -17.45
N ARG A 100 3.08 -21.67 -16.90
CA ARG A 100 3.88 -22.88 -16.98
C ARG A 100 3.85 -23.36 -18.42
N VAL A 101 4.95 -23.15 -19.13
CA VAL A 101 5.19 -23.87 -20.37
C VAL A 101 5.47 -25.32 -19.98
N ALA A 102 4.53 -26.21 -20.27
CA ALA A 102 4.79 -27.65 -20.21
C ALA A 102 5.81 -27.96 -21.31
N LEU A 103 7.01 -28.41 -20.92
CA LEU A 103 7.95 -29.01 -21.85
C LEU A 103 7.31 -30.31 -22.35
N ALA A 104 6.82 -30.29 -23.59
CA ALA A 104 6.42 -31.50 -24.29
C ALA A 104 7.66 -32.37 -24.54
N GLY A 105 7.47 -33.69 -24.41
CA GLY A 105 8.51 -34.72 -24.33
C GLY A 105 9.32 -34.96 -25.60
#